data_AF-A0A0A8EUE2-F1
#
_entry.id   AF-A0A0A8EUE2-F1
#
_cell.length_a   1.000
_cell.length_b   1.000
_cell.length_c   1.000
_cell.angle_alpha   90.00
_cell.angle_beta   90.00
_cell.angle_gamma   90.00
#
_symmetry.space_group_name_H-M   'P 1'
#
loop_
_entity.id
_entity.type
_entity.pdbx_description
1 polymer ?
#
loop_
_entity_poly.entity_id
_entity_poly.type
_entity_poly.pdbx_seq_one_letter_code
_entity_poly.pdbx_strand_id
1 'polypeptide(L)'
;MPADVRRRHTSRALHKLHRRYGMTAPRIAPLDPEHLAPKVRELLDALPDTALRTANITTTLARHPELLAASFPLSTMLLYAGTLPDRDRELVILRTAHLAGSAYIHAQHVRIGHLAGLTPAEIARTAAGPGADDWSAHEAALLTAADELHHHACISEATWQRLAQHYGEQQLIEVSVLAGHYRMWAAALNSFGVTPDPAPPTAEREVSDATG
;
A
#
# COMPACT_ATOMS: atom_id res chain seq x y z
N MET A 1 13.61 -16.84 7.89
CA MET A 1 13.38 -15.75 8.88
C MET A 1 12.01 -15.93 9.52
N PRO A 2 11.90 -16.05 10.86
CA PRO A 2 10.67 -16.50 11.50
C PRO A 2 9.58 -15.42 11.51
N ALA A 3 8.31 -15.85 11.46
CA ALA A 3 7.11 -15.01 11.37
C ALA A 3 6.95 -13.95 12.49
N ASP A 4 7.67 -14.10 13.60
CA ASP A 4 7.64 -13.23 14.78
C ASP A 4 8.21 -11.82 14.49
N VAL A 5 9.21 -11.69 13.62
CA VAL A 5 9.82 -10.37 13.31
C VAL A 5 8.87 -9.48 12.48
N ARG A 6 8.07 -10.08 11.60
CA ARG A 6 7.07 -9.39 10.75
C ARG A 6 5.91 -8.82 11.57
N ARG A 7 5.43 -9.53 12.60
CA ARG A 7 4.39 -9.04 13.53
C ARG A 7 4.86 -7.87 14.40
N ARG A 8 6.14 -7.83 14.76
CA ARG A 8 6.70 -6.77 15.63
C ARG A 8 6.83 -5.42 14.93
N HIS A 9 7.05 -5.37 13.61
CA HIS A 9 7.27 -4.11 12.88
C HIS A 9 5.96 -3.37 12.56
N THR A 10 4.92 -4.07 12.09
CA THR A 10 3.60 -3.47 11.79
C THR A 10 2.90 -2.95 13.04
N SER A 11 2.97 -3.70 14.14
CA SER A 11 2.45 -3.26 15.45
C SER A 11 3.15 -1.99 15.95
N ARG A 12 4.48 -1.87 15.81
CA ARG A 12 5.24 -0.70 16.30
C ARG A 12 4.94 0.60 15.53
N ALA A 13 4.65 0.52 14.24
CA ALA A 13 4.36 1.68 13.39
C ALA A 13 2.98 2.29 13.69
N LEU A 14 1.93 1.46 13.78
CA LEU A 14 0.60 1.89 14.24
C LEU A 14 0.65 2.50 15.63
N HIS A 15 1.33 1.82 16.57
CA HIS A 15 1.49 2.33 17.93
C HIS A 15 2.26 3.66 17.98
N LYS A 16 3.17 3.95 17.03
CA LYS A 16 3.86 5.23 16.94
C LYS A 16 2.96 6.33 16.38
N LEU A 17 2.16 6.06 15.35
CA LEU A 17 1.20 7.03 14.78
C LEU A 17 0.06 7.33 15.74
N HIS A 18 -0.53 6.29 16.32
CA HIS A 18 -1.59 6.38 17.33
C HIS A 18 -1.15 7.17 18.56
N ARG A 19 0.08 6.94 19.06
CA ARG A 19 0.63 7.78 20.14
C ARG A 19 0.97 9.19 19.69
N ARG A 20 1.54 9.38 18.49
CA ARG A 20 1.92 10.71 17.98
C ARG A 20 0.71 11.63 17.78
N TYR A 21 -0.45 11.08 17.44
CA TYR A 21 -1.66 11.85 17.14
C TYR A 21 -2.85 11.53 18.07
N GLY A 22 -2.61 10.87 19.20
CA GLY A 22 -3.62 10.60 20.24
C GLY A 22 -4.79 9.70 19.81
N MET A 23 -4.58 8.80 18.86
CA MET A 23 -5.64 7.91 18.36
C MET A 23 -5.65 6.58 19.13
N THR A 24 -6.80 6.19 19.66
CA THR A 24 -6.99 4.90 20.36
C THR A 24 -7.84 3.91 19.56
N ALA A 25 -8.59 4.40 18.57
CA ALA A 25 -9.45 3.63 17.67
C ALA A 25 -9.56 4.35 16.30
N PRO A 26 -10.04 3.66 15.23
CA PRO A 26 -10.39 4.31 13.98
C PRO A 26 -11.41 5.43 14.20
N ARG A 27 -11.17 6.61 13.61
CA ARG A 27 -12.12 7.75 13.62
C ARG A 27 -13.32 7.46 12.72
N ILE A 28 -13.08 6.74 11.63
CA ILE A 28 -14.11 6.19 10.75
C ILE A 28 -13.98 4.68 10.81
N ALA A 29 -14.93 4.02 11.48
CA ALA A 29 -14.94 2.55 11.56
C ALA A 29 -15.26 1.94 10.19
N PRO A 30 -14.69 0.78 9.82
CA PRO A 30 -15.12 0.06 8.63
C PRO A 30 -16.62 -0.29 8.72
N LEU A 31 -17.31 -0.38 7.58
CA LEU A 31 -18.68 -0.90 7.54
C LEU A 31 -18.70 -2.40 7.88
N ASP A 32 -19.75 -2.81 8.58
CA ASP A 32 -20.05 -4.21 8.81
C ASP A 32 -20.58 -4.84 7.50
N PRO A 33 -19.90 -5.85 6.94
CA PRO A 33 -20.32 -6.49 5.69
C PRO A 33 -21.71 -7.16 5.78
N GLU A 34 -22.18 -7.51 6.98
CA GLU A 34 -23.51 -8.10 7.17
C GLU A 34 -24.62 -7.06 7.01
N HIS A 35 -24.34 -5.78 7.30
CA HIS A 35 -25.33 -4.70 7.39
C HIS A 35 -25.12 -3.57 6.37
N LEU A 36 -24.91 -3.94 5.10
CA LEU A 36 -24.71 -2.98 4.00
C LEU A 36 -26.01 -2.52 3.35
N ALA A 37 -26.12 -1.21 3.12
CA ALA A 37 -27.17 -0.64 2.26
C ALA A 37 -27.05 -1.19 0.82
N PRO A 38 -28.15 -1.36 0.06
CA PRO A 38 -28.13 -2.00 -1.26
C PRO A 38 -27.12 -1.38 -2.24
N LYS A 39 -27.08 -0.05 -2.35
CA LYS A 39 -26.12 0.67 -3.21
C LYS A 39 -24.66 0.38 -2.83
N VAL A 40 -24.35 0.27 -1.54
CA VAL A 40 -23.00 -0.05 -1.08
C VAL A 40 -22.66 -1.48 -1.43
N ARG A 41 -23.59 -2.42 -1.19
CA ARG A 41 -23.41 -3.83 -1.53
C ARG A 41 -23.12 -4.02 -3.02
N GLU A 42 -23.90 -3.37 -3.89
CA GLU A 42 -23.68 -3.38 -5.34
C GLU A 42 -22.28 -2.88 -5.73
N LEU A 43 -21.84 -1.75 -5.15
CA LEU A 43 -20.50 -1.21 -5.41
C LEU A 43 -19.38 -2.16 -4.95
N LEU A 44 -19.55 -2.80 -3.79
CA LEU A 44 -18.57 -3.78 -3.32
C LEU A 44 -18.57 -5.03 -4.20
N ASP A 45 -19.74 -5.52 -4.62
CA ASP A 45 -19.84 -6.73 -5.44
C ASP A 45 -19.27 -6.56 -6.85
N ALA A 46 -19.14 -5.32 -7.33
CA ALA A 46 -18.44 -4.98 -8.57
C ALA A 46 -16.90 -5.09 -8.46
N LEU A 47 -16.34 -5.23 -7.26
CA LEU A 47 -14.89 -5.35 -7.06
C LEU A 47 -14.39 -6.76 -7.43
N PRO A 48 -13.17 -6.87 -8.00
CA PRO A 48 -12.68 -8.09 -8.66
C PRO A 48 -12.45 -9.27 -7.71
N ASP A 49 -12.14 -9.03 -6.44
CA ASP A 49 -11.86 -10.10 -5.48
C ASP A 49 -12.42 -9.83 -4.08
N THR A 50 -12.75 -10.91 -3.36
CA THR A 50 -13.34 -10.86 -2.02
C THR A 50 -12.44 -10.19 -0.97
N ALA A 51 -11.12 -10.27 -1.13
CA ALA A 51 -10.20 -9.64 -0.19
C ALA A 51 -10.30 -8.12 -0.29
N LEU A 52 -10.42 -7.57 -1.51
CA LEU A 52 -10.65 -6.15 -1.72
C LEU A 52 -12.04 -5.70 -1.27
N ARG A 53 -13.08 -6.54 -1.44
CA ARG A 53 -14.45 -6.26 -0.96
C ARG A 53 -14.53 -6.06 0.54
N THR A 54 -13.75 -6.85 1.28
CA THR A 54 -13.78 -6.89 2.74
C THR A 54 -12.66 -6.07 3.40
N ALA A 55 -11.72 -5.53 2.60
CA ALA A 55 -10.61 -4.73 3.10
C ALA A 55 -11.10 -3.47 3.83
N ASN A 56 -10.42 -3.13 4.92
CA ASN A 56 -10.75 -1.99 5.77
C ASN A 56 -10.72 -0.67 4.99
N ILE A 57 -9.84 -0.48 4.00
CA ILE A 57 -9.90 0.71 3.12
C ILE A 57 -11.25 0.82 2.42
N THR A 58 -11.71 -0.28 1.84
CA THR A 58 -12.91 -0.35 1.02
C THR A 58 -14.14 -0.15 1.89
N THR A 59 -14.26 -0.89 2.98
CA THR A 59 -15.41 -0.81 3.89
C THR A 59 -15.45 0.50 4.69
N THR A 60 -14.31 1.15 4.93
CA THR A 60 -14.26 2.51 5.49
C THR A 60 -14.74 3.54 4.46
N LEU A 61 -14.22 3.48 3.23
CA LEU A 61 -14.57 4.43 2.17
C LEU A 61 -15.99 4.25 1.64
N ALA A 62 -16.55 3.04 1.75
CA ALA A 62 -17.94 2.73 1.43
C ALA A 62 -18.97 3.53 2.24
N ARG A 63 -18.56 4.19 3.34
CA ARG A 63 -19.39 5.20 4.02
C ARG A 63 -19.62 6.46 3.18
N HIS A 64 -18.83 6.67 2.13
CA HIS A 64 -19.05 7.67 1.09
C HIS A 64 -19.08 6.96 -0.29
N PRO A 65 -20.23 6.39 -0.68
CA PRO A 65 -20.35 5.54 -1.87
C PRO A 65 -19.91 6.23 -3.17
N GLU A 66 -20.18 7.53 -3.31
CA GLU A 66 -19.82 8.32 -4.48
C GLU A 66 -18.29 8.48 -4.59
N LEU A 67 -17.61 8.73 -3.46
CA LEU A 67 -16.15 8.83 -3.43
C LEU A 67 -15.49 7.47 -3.64
N LEU A 68 -16.06 6.40 -3.09
CA LEU A 68 -15.65 5.02 -3.37
C LEU A 68 -15.67 4.75 -4.88
N ALA A 69 -16.83 4.99 -5.51
CA ALA A 69 -17.02 4.77 -6.95
C ALA A 69 -16.06 5.61 -7.81
N ALA A 70 -15.76 6.84 -7.42
CA ALA A 70 -14.85 7.73 -8.15
C ALA A 70 -13.36 7.36 -7.98
N SER A 71 -12.96 6.87 -6.80
CA SER A 71 -11.53 6.69 -6.47
C SER A 71 -10.97 5.33 -6.88
N PHE A 72 -11.84 4.31 -6.96
CA PHE A 72 -11.42 2.94 -7.29
C PHE A 72 -10.89 2.77 -8.71
N PRO A 73 -11.50 3.33 -9.77
CA PRO A 73 -11.00 3.15 -11.13
C PRO A 73 -9.53 3.55 -11.31
N LEU A 74 -9.11 4.66 -10.71
CA LEU A 74 -7.70 5.08 -10.75
C LEU A 74 -6.80 4.12 -9.99
N SER A 75 -7.21 3.69 -8.79
CA SER A 75 -6.43 2.74 -7.98
C SER A 75 -6.27 1.39 -8.69
N THR A 76 -7.35 0.89 -9.30
CA THR A 76 -7.35 -0.35 -10.09
C THR A 76 -6.49 -0.22 -11.34
N MET A 77 -6.56 0.91 -12.05
CA MET A 77 -5.72 1.16 -13.22
C MET A 77 -4.24 1.09 -12.84
N LEU A 78 -3.82 1.85 -11.82
CA LEU A 78 -2.42 1.88 -11.38
C LEU A 78 -1.90 0.52 -10.89
N LEU A 79 -2.78 -0.34 -10.33
CA LEU A 79 -2.41 -1.64 -9.76
C LEU A 79 -2.45 -2.81 -10.75
N TYR A 80 -3.36 -2.80 -11.72
CA TYR A 80 -3.64 -3.99 -12.53
C TYR A 80 -3.55 -3.73 -14.04
N ALA A 81 -3.66 -2.47 -14.47
CA ALA A 81 -3.66 -2.10 -15.88
C ALA A 81 -2.58 -1.05 -16.24
N GLY A 82 -1.68 -0.75 -15.29
CA GLY A 82 -0.61 0.21 -15.49
C GLY A 82 0.51 -0.33 -16.37
N THR A 83 1.35 0.57 -16.85
CA THR A 83 2.47 0.28 -17.75
C THR A 83 3.82 0.11 -17.05
N LEU A 84 3.88 0.46 -15.76
CA LEU A 84 5.02 0.18 -14.90
C LEU A 84 5.16 -1.33 -14.62
N PRO A 85 6.40 -1.88 -14.68
CA PRO A 85 6.66 -3.22 -14.16
C PRO A 85 6.18 -3.37 -12.71
N ASP A 86 5.57 -4.50 -12.37
CA ASP A 86 5.00 -4.74 -11.05
C ASP A 86 6.01 -4.48 -9.92
N ARG A 87 7.25 -4.95 -10.09
CA ARG A 87 8.34 -4.73 -9.13
C ARG A 87 8.60 -3.24 -8.90
N ASP A 88 8.69 -2.47 -9.98
CA ASP A 88 9.01 -1.04 -9.93
C ASP A 88 7.88 -0.24 -9.27
N ARG A 89 6.63 -0.59 -9.60
CA ARG A 89 5.43 -0.05 -8.94
C ARG A 89 5.50 -0.25 -7.43
N GLU A 90 5.79 -1.48 -6.99
CA GLU A 90 5.81 -1.79 -5.55
C GLU A 90 6.96 -1.11 -4.80
N LEU A 91 8.12 -0.87 -5.42
CA LEU A 91 9.20 -0.08 -4.82
C LEU A 91 8.75 1.37 -4.52
N VAL A 92 8.09 2.01 -5.48
CA VAL A 92 7.56 3.38 -5.31
C VAL A 92 6.51 3.43 -4.22
N ILE A 93 5.58 2.47 -4.19
CA ILE A 93 4.50 2.42 -3.20
C ILE A 93 5.04 2.17 -1.80
N LEU A 94 5.90 1.17 -1.63
CA LEU A 94 6.48 0.82 -0.32
C LEU A 94 7.30 1.99 0.24
N ARG A 95 8.09 2.67 -0.59
CA ARG A 95 8.83 3.86 -0.18
C ARG A 95 7.89 5.00 0.21
N THR A 96 6.88 5.27 -0.60
CA THR A 96 5.87 6.30 -0.31
C THR A 96 5.13 6.02 1.00
N ALA A 97 4.75 4.76 1.24
CA ALA A 97 4.10 4.32 2.47
C ALA A 97 5.00 4.52 3.69
N HIS A 98 6.29 4.21 3.57
CA HIS A 98 7.27 4.44 4.61
C HIS A 98 7.40 5.94 4.96
N LEU A 99 7.61 6.80 3.95
CA LEU A 99 7.76 8.24 4.13
C LEU A 99 6.52 8.87 4.79
N ALA A 100 5.32 8.46 4.35
CA ALA A 100 4.06 8.94 4.90
C ALA A 100 3.64 8.23 6.20
N GLY A 101 4.43 7.26 6.68
CA GLY A 101 4.14 6.47 7.88
C GLY A 101 2.89 5.60 7.79
N SER A 102 2.35 5.31 6.60
CA SER A 102 1.10 4.56 6.48
C SER A 102 1.29 3.06 6.72
N ALA A 103 0.93 2.61 7.92
CA ALA A 103 1.01 1.20 8.27
C ALA A 103 0.04 0.33 7.48
N TYR A 104 -1.13 0.87 7.10
CA TYR A 104 -2.11 0.17 6.27
C TYR A 104 -1.55 -0.13 4.88
N ILE A 105 -1.10 0.91 4.18
CA ILE A 105 -0.54 0.77 2.82
C ILE A 105 0.67 -0.15 2.88
N HIS A 106 1.58 0.07 3.82
CA HIS A 106 2.76 -0.78 3.96
C HIS A 106 2.36 -2.26 4.16
N ALA A 107 1.38 -2.57 5.01
CA ALA A 107 0.96 -3.96 5.22
C ALA A 107 0.38 -4.62 3.96
N GLN A 108 -0.47 -3.91 3.21
CA GLN A 108 -1.02 -4.41 1.94
C GLN A 108 0.08 -4.63 0.90
N HIS A 109 0.98 -3.66 0.76
CA HIS A 109 2.00 -3.68 -0.29
C HIS A 109 3.22 -4.54 0.04
N VAL A 110 3.41 -4.95 1.30
CA VAL A 110 4.34 -6.05 1.61
C VAL A 110 3.87 -7.34 0.93
N ARG A 111 2.57 -7.64 1.00
CA ARG A 111 1.98 -8.83 0.39
C ARG A 111 2.04 -8.74 -1.14
N ILE A 112 1.63 -7.61 -1.71
CA ILE A 112 1.65 -7.39 -3.17
C ILE A 112 3.09 -7.36 -3.69
N GLY A 113 4.00 -6.70 -2.98
CA GLY A 113 5.44 -6.70 -3.27
C GLY A 113 6.03 -8.10 -3.39
N HIS A 114 5.66 -9.03 -2.51
CA HIS A 114 6.08 -10.43 -2.63
C HIS A 114 5.55 -11.10 -3.90
N LEU A 115 4.31 -10.83 -4.29
CA LEU A 115 3.75 -11.35 -5.55
C LEU A 115 4.46 -10.74 -6.77
N ALA A 116 4.92 -9.49 -6.66
CA ALA A 116 5.73 -8.78 -7.66
C ALA A 116 7.21 -9.19 -7.65
N GLY A 117 7.60 -10.20 -6.86
CA GLY A 117 8.97 -10.73 -6.82
C GLY A 117 9.94 -9.99 -5.89
N LEU A 118 9.48 -9.08 -5.04
CA LEU A 118 10.32 -8.47 -4.00
C LEU A 118 10.58 -9.48 -2.87
N THR A 119 11.84 -9.61 -2.49
CA THR A 119 12.25 -10.39 -1.32
C THR A 119 11.93 -9.66 -0.01
N PRO A 120 11.84 -10.36 1.13
CA PRO A 120 11.69 -9.70 2.43
C PRO A 120 12.80 -8.69 2.74
N ALA A 121 14.03 -8.95 2.26
CA ALA A 121 15.16 -8.04 2.44
C ALA A 121 14.98 -6.75 1.64
N GLU A 122 14.56 -6.85 0.37
CA GLU A 122 14.30 -5.68 -0.48
C GLU A 122 13.15 -4.83 0.05
N ILE A 123 12.04 -5.46 0.47
CA ILE A 123 10.92 -4.74 1.10
C ILE A 123 11.41 -3.96 2.32
N ALA A 124 12.20 -4.58 3.20
CA ALA A 124 12.78 -3.88 4.34
C ALA A 124 13.75 -2.76 3.92
N ARG A 125 14.52 -2.98 2.85
CA ARG A 125 15.47 -2.00 2.29
C ARG A 125 14.77 -0.75 1.74
N THR A 126 13.52 -0.84 1.27
CA THR A 126 12.76 0.36 0.84
C THR A 126 12.63 1.40 1.97
N ALA A 127 12.59 0.96 3.24
CA ALA A 127 12.59 1.86 4.39
C ALA A 127 13.94 2.56 4.61
N ALA A 128 15.05 1.89 4.28
CA ALA A 128 16.39 2.48 4.35
C ALA A 128 16.61 3.55 3.26
N GLY A 129 15.88 3.46 2.14
CA GLY A 129 15.85 4.47 1.09
C GLY A 129 16.83 4.22 -0.07
N PRO A 130 16.99 5.20 -0.97
CA PRO A 130 17.73 5.03 -2.22
C PRO A 130 19.24 4.82 -2.05
N GLY A 131 19.82 5.27 -0.93
CA GLY A 131 21.25 5.13 -0.64
C GLY A 131 21.65 3.80 0.01
N ALA A 132 20.71 2.86 0.18
CA ALA A 132 21.05 1.54 0.69
C ALA A 132 21.76 0.69 -0.40
N ASP A 133 22.65 -0.20 0.04
CA ASP A 133 23.39 -1.08 -0.86
C ASP A 133 22.49 -2.06 -1.62
N ASP A 134 22.99 -2.57 -2.75
CA ASP A 134 22.35 -3.54 -3.64
C ASP A 134 21.04 -3.08 -4.32
N TRP A 135 20.83 -1.77 -4.47
CA TRP A 135 19.93 -1.26 -5.49
C TRP A 135 20.64 -1.12 -6.82
N SER A 136 19.98 -1.52 -7.91
CA SER A 136 20.39 -1.05 -9.23
C SER A 136 20.23 0.48 -9.32
N ALA A 137 20.93 1.11 -10.28
CA ALA A 137 20.80 2.55 -10.51
C ALA A 137 19.37 2.98 -10.84
N HIS A 138 18.59 2.11 -11.50
CA HIS A 138 17.18 2.32 -11.82
C HIS A 138 16.29 2.24 -10.58
N GLU A 139 16.45 1.20 -9.75
CA GLU A 139 15.66 1.06 -8.52
C GLU A 139 15.94 2.19 -7.53
N ALA A 140 17.22 2.61 -7.41
CA ALA A 140 17.58 3.77 -6.60
C ALA A 140 16.93 5.06 -7.14
N ALA A 141 16.80 5.22 -8.45
CA ALA A 141 16.11 6.36 -9.06
C ALA A 141 14.61 6.36 -8.76
N LEU A 142 13.93 5.20 -8.78
CA LEU A 142 12.52 5.07 -8.38
C LEU A 142 12.28 5.47 -6.91
N LEU A 143 13.16 5.00 -6.02
CA LEU A 143 13.10 5.35 -4.60
C LEU A 143 13.40 6.85 -4.37
N THR A 144 14.33 7.41 -5.14
CA THR A 144 14.65 8.85 -5.11
C THR A 144 13.46 9.68 -5.61
N ALA A 145 12.79 9.27 -6.69
CA ALA A 145 11.59 9.95 -7.18
C ALA A 145 10.47 9.95 -6.14
N ALA A 146 10.28 8.85 -5.40
CA ALA A 146 9.32 8.81 -4.30
C ALA A 146 9.69 9.79 -3.17
N ASP A 147 10.98 9.90 -2.81
CA ASP A 147 11.49 10.88 -1.84
C ASP A 147 11.23 12.33 -2.30
N GLU A 148 11.62 12.65 -3.54
CA GLU A 148 11.47 13.98 -4.13
C GLU A 148 10.00 14.40 -4.26
N LEU A 149 9.11 13.51 -4.71
CA LEU A 149 7.66 13.79 -4.78
C LEU A 149 7.03 13.95 -3.39
N HIS A 150 7.53 13.21 -2.39
CA HIS A 150 7.05 13.35 -1.02
C HIS A 150 7.45 14.71 -0.41
N HIS A 151 8.72 15.10 -0.57
CA HIS A 151 9.30 16.27 0.09
C HIS A 151 9.11 17.58 -0.70
N HIS A 152 9.12 17.51 -2.03
CA HIS A 152 9.19 18.67 -2.92
C HIS A 152 8.06 18.73 -3.94
N ALA A 153 7.26 17.65 -4.06
CA ALA A 153 6.19 17.53 -5.05
C ALA A 153 6.68 17.71 -6.51
N CYS A 154 7.95 17.43 -6.77
CA CYS A 154 8.56 17.52 -8.09
C CYS A 154 9.75 16.57 -8.16
N ILE A 155 9.87 15.80 -9.25
CA ILE A 155 11.03 14.97 -9.55
C ILE A 155 12.12 15.88 -10.12
N SER A 156 13.35 15.76 -9.62
CA SER A 156 14.47 16.55 -10.14
C SER A 156 14.86 16.13 -11.55
N GLU A 157 15.48 17.04 -12.31
CA GLU A 157 15.97 16.75 -13.66
C GLU A 157 16.91 15.53 -13.68
N ALA A 158 17.80 15.41 -12.69
CA ALA A 158 18.73 14.28 -12.62
C ALA A 158 18.02 12.94 -12.42
N THR A 159 17.00 12.89 -11.56
CA THR A 159 16.18 11.69 -11.34
C THR A 159 15.32 11.39 -12.55
N TRP A 160 14.71 12.41 -13.16
CA TRP A 160 13.91 12.28 -14.38
C TRP A 160 14.71 11.65 -15.53
N GLN A 161 15.91 12.19 -15.80
CA GLN A 161 16.76 11.68 -16.88
C GLN A 161 17.21 10.23 -16.64
N ARG A 162 17.43 9.83 -15.38
CA ARG A 162 17.74 8.43 -15.04
C ARG A 162 16.57 7.50 -15.33
N LEU A 163 15.36 7.88 -14.93
CA LEU A 163 14.16 7.09 -15.22
C LEU A 163 13.88 7.02 -16.73
N ALA A 164 14.08 8.12 -17.45
CA ALA A 164 13.87 8.21 -18.89
C ALA A 164 14.83 7.34 -19.72
N GLN A 165 15.91 6.82 -19.15
CA GLN A 165 16.76 5.82 -19.81
C GLN A 165 16.08 4.45 -19.94
N HIS A 166 15.10 4.17 -19.09
CA HIS A 166 14.39 2.89 -19.03
C HIS A 166 12.92 3.00 -19.45
N TYR A 167 12.36 4.20 -19.42
CA TYR A 167 10.92 4.44 -19.53
C TYR A 167 10.55 5.40 -20.65
N GLY A 168 9.39 5.13 -21.26
CA GLY A 168 8.69 6.08 -22.11
C GLY A 168 7.78 7.01 -21.29
N GLU A 169 7.09 7.91 -22.00
CA GLU A 169 6.23 8.93 -21.39
C GLU A 169 5.14 8.34 -20.48
N GLN A 170 4.55 7.21 -20.87
CA GLN A 170 3.49 6.56 -20.09
C GLN A 170 3.97 6.16 -18.69
N GLN A 171 5.12 5.49 -18.60
CA GLN A 171 5.70 5.11 -17.31
C GLN A 171 6.16 6.31 -16.50
N LEU A 172 6.74 7.35 -17.12
CA LEU A 172 7.18 8.56 -16.42
C LEU A 172 6.01 9.33 -15.80
N ILE A 173 4.88 9.40 -16.52
CA ILE A 173 3.62 9.93 -15.98
C ILE A 173 3.14 9.05 -14.82
N GLU A 174 3.12 7.73 -15.00
CA GLU A 174 2.66 6.80 -13.97
C GLU A 174 3.47 6.86 -12.69
N VAL A 175 4.81 6.94 -12.72
CA VAL A 175 5.63 7.07 -11.49
C VAL A 175 5.18 8.27 -10.66
N SER A 176 4.95 9.40 -11.33
CA SER A 176 4.55 10.66 -10.70
C SER A 176 3.15 10.55 -10.08
N VAL A 177 2.19 10.04 -10.87
CA VAL A 177 0.80 9.87 -10.43
C VAL A 177 0.71 8.84 -9.31
N LEU A 178 1.45 7.73 -9.40
CA LEU A 178 1.47 6.65 -8.43
C LEU A 178 1.94 7.12 -7.06
N ALA A 179 3.11 7.78 -6.97
CA ALA A 179 3.62 8.28 -5.71
C ALA A 179 2.67 9.33 -5.09
N GLY A 180 2.11 10.23 -5.90
CA GLY A 180 1.10 11.20 -5.45
C GLY A 180 -0.18 10.53 -4.92
N HIS A 181 -0.68 9.53 -5.65
CA HIS A 181 -1.87 8.76 -5.29
C HIS A 181 -1.71 8.04 -3.95
N TYR A 182 -0.59 7.36 -3.75
CA TYR A 182 -0.32 6.67 -2.49
C TYR A 182 -0.01 7.63 -1.34
N ARG A 183 0.56 8.80 -1.61
CA ARG A 183 0.70 9.86 -0.60
C ARG A 183 -0.66 10.42 -0.17
N MET A 184 -1.58 10.66 -1.11
CA MET A 184 -2.95 11.07 -0.82
C MET A 184 -3.67 10.02 0.05
N TRP A 185 -3.62 8.74 -0.35
CA TRP A 185 -4.20 7.66 0.43
C TRP A 185 -3.57 7.50 1.80
N ALA A 186 -2.25 7.62 1.91
CA ALA A 186 -1.58 7.56 3.19
C ALA A 186 -2.10 8.64 4.15
N ALA A 187 -2.25 9.88 3.68
CA ALA A 187 -2.80 10.97 4.47
C ALA A 187 -4.25 10.70 4.90
N ALA A 188 -5.10 10.24 3.98
CA ALA A 188 -6.50 9.91 4.27
C ALA A 188 -6.62 8.77 5.29
N LEU A 189 -5.94 7.65 5.05
CA LEU A 189 -6.00 6.44 5.89
C LEU A 189 -5.45 6.68 7.29
N ASN A 190 -4.34 7.42 7.40
CA ASN A 190 -3.82 7.84 8.70
C ASN A 190 -4.82 8.74 9.44
N SER A 191 -5.50 9.65 8.72
CA SER A 191 -6.50 10.55 9.30
C SER A 191 -7.76 9.82 9.77
N PHE A 192 -8.20 8.81 9.02
CA PHE A 192 -9.33 7.96 9.36
C PHE A 192 -9.00 6.96 10.46
N GLY A 193 -7.72 6.63 10.65
CA GLY A 193 -7.27 5.62 11.60
C GLY A 193 -7.51 4.20 11.12
N VAL A 194 -7.44 3.98 9.80
CA VAL A 194 -7.63 2.64 9.23
C VAL A 194 -6.50 1.73 9.69
N THR A 195 -6.88 0.60 10.28
CA THR A 195 -5.94 -0.44 10.72
C THR A 195 -5.71 -1.45 9.60
N PRO A 196 -4.49 -2.02 9.46
CA PRO A 196 -4.23 -3.13 8.55
C PRO A 196 -5.26 -4.23 8.71
N ASP A 197 -5.61 -4.84 7.59
CA ASP A 197 -6.49 -6.00 7.58
C ASP A 197 -5.91 -7.15 8.41
N PRO A 198 -6.77 -7.97 9.04
CA PRO A 198 -6.30 -9.19 9.67
C PRO A 198 -5.56 -10.04 8.63
N ALA A 199 -4.48 -10.69 9.08
CA ALA A 199 -3.81 -11.65 8.22
C ALA A 199 -4.83 -12.73 7.80
N PRO A 200 -4.80 -13.20 6.54
CA PRO A 200 -5.63 -14.33 6.15
C PRO A 200 -5.34 -15.50 7.11
N PRO A 201 -6.37 -16.29 7.48
CA PRO A 201 -6.16 -17.45 8.33
C PRO A 201 -5.09 -18.34 7.69
N THR A 202 -4.01 -18.59 8.44
CA THR A 202 -2.99 -19.56 8.04
C THR A 202 -3.63 -20.94 8.02
N ALA A 203 -3.41 -21.72 6.95
CA ALA A 203 -3.87 -23.10 6.80
C ALA A 203 -3.13 -24.09 7.75
N GLU A 204 -2.94 -23.69 9.00
CA GLU A 204 -2.28 -24.48 10.05
C GLU A 204 -3.20 -24.47 11.28
N ARG A 205 -4.32 -25.20 11.17
CA ARG A 205 -5.15 -25.61 12.31
C ARG A 205 -6.12 -26.73 11.93
N GLU A 206 -5.61 -27.81 11.34
CA GLU A 206 -6.42 -29.03 11.13
C GLU A 206 -5.58 -30.33 11.10
N VAL A 207 -4.39 -30.33 11.72
CA VAL A 207 -3.64 -31.58 11.98
C VAL A 207 -3.26 -31.63 13.46
N SER A 208 -4.25 -31.71 14.34
CA SER A 208 -4.08 -32.15 15.73
C SER A 208 -5.45 -32.42 16.36
N ASP A 209 -6.23 -33.34 15.79
CA ASP A 209 -7.34 -34.02 16.48
C ASP A 209 -7.80 -35.30 15.74
N ALA A 210 -6.84 -36.07 15.23
CA ALA A 210 -7.10 -37.40 14.66
C ALA A 210 -5.97 -38.39 15.03
N THR A 211 -5.62 -38.42 16.32
CA THR A 211 -4.92 -39.55 16.96
C THR A 211 -5.15 -39.44 18.47
N GLY A 212 -6.32 -39.93 18.89
CA GLY A 212 -6.69 -40.21 20.27
C GLY A 212 -7.67 -41.37 20.27
#